data_AF-A0A221NJT5-F1
#
_entry.id   AF-A0A221NJT5-F1
#
_cell.length_a   1.000
_cell.length_b   1.000
_cell.length_c   1.000
_cell.angle_alpha   90.00
_cell.angle_beta   90.00
_cell.angle_gamma   90.00
#
_symmetry.space_group_name_H-M   'P 1'
#
loop_
_entity.id
_entity.type
_entity.pdbx_description
1 polymer ?
#
loop_
_entity_poly.entity_id
_entity_poly.type
_entity_poly.pdbx_seq_one_letter_code
_entity_poly.pdbx_strand_id
1 'polypeptide(L)' 'MCLPYLVGGSSRHLGRIEVVERDENIRCLSKQGVTVGGAAAELGVSRATIYRRMDRLGITNPK' A
#
# COMPACT_ATOMS: atom_id res chain seq x y z
N MET A 1 -19.04 10.46 -3.99
CA MET A 1 -18.13 9.39 -3.50
C MET A 1 -17.13 9.06 -4.60
N CYS A 2 -15.96 9.72 -4.59
CA CYS A 2 -14.80 9.34 -5.38
C CYS A 2 -13.61 9.95 -4.64
N LEU A 3 -12.78 9.15 -3.97
CA LEU A 3 -11.49 9.61 -3.47
C LEU A 3 -10.45 9.24 -4.54
N PRO A 4 -9.92 10.22 -5.30
CA PRO A 4 -8.88 9.95 -6.28
C PRO A 4 -7.55 9.93 -5.52
N TYR A 5 -7.22 8.81 -4.86
CA TYR A 5 -5.87 8.67 -4.29
C TYR A 5 -4.91 8.34 -5.45
N LEU A 6 -4.29 9.42 -5.92
CA LEU A 6 -3.31 9.55 -6.98
C LEU A 6 -2.43 8.31 -7.23
N VAL A 7 -2.61 7.73 -8.42
CA VAL A 7 -1.71 6.76 -9.06
C VAL A 7 -0.45 7.52 -9.49
N GLY A 8 0.60 7.46 -8.67
CA GLY A 8 1.90 8.04 -8.98
C GLY A 8 3.00 7.01 -8.74
N GLY A 9 3.37 6.25 -9.77
CA GLY A 9 4.55 5.37 -9.73
C GLY A 9 4.47 4.18 -10.68
N SER A 10 5.24 4.24 -11.76
CA SER A 10 5.53 3.19 -12.76
C SER A 10 4.32 2.41 -13.31
N SER A 11 3.79 2.91 -14.43
CA SER A 11 2.77 2.25 -15.28
C SER A 11 3.32 1.01 -16.00
N ARG A 12 3.71 -0.02 -15.24
CA ARG A 12 3.74 -1.39 -15.74
C ARG A 12 2.44 -2.03 -15.27
N HIS A 13 1.70 -2.65 -16.18
CA HIS A 13 0.47 -3.36 -15.83
C HIS A 13 0.76 -4.34 -14.69
N LEU A 14 0.14 -4.12 -13.52
CA LEU A 14 0.28 -5.00 -12.37
C LEU A 14 -0.35 -6.35 -12.70
N GLY A 15 0.36 -7.43 -12.38
CA GLY A 15 -0.22 -8.76 -12.40
C GLY A 15 -1.35 -8.89 -11.37
N ARG A 16 -2.23 -9.88 -11.54
CA ARG A 16 -3.37 -10.11 -10.63
C ARG A 16 -2.95 -10.25 -9.16
N ILE A 17 -1.81 -10.89 -8.90
CA ILE A 17 -1.26 -11.05 -7.54
C ILE A 17 -0.80 -9.69 -6.98
N GLU A 18 -0.10 -8.89 -7.78
CA GLU A 18 0.37 -7.57 -7.36
C GLU A 18 -0.79 -6.61 -7.08
N VAL A 19 -1.92 -6.72 -7.80
CA VAL A 19 -3.14 -5.96 -7.50
C VAL A 19 -3.69 -6.34 -6.13
N VAL A 20 -3.81 -7.63 -5.83
CA VAL A 20 -4.30 -8.09 -4.51
C VAL A 20 -3.36 -7.63 -3.40
N GLU A 21 -2.05 -7.73 -3.60
CA GLU A 21 -1.09 -7.21 -2.63
C GLU A 21 -1.23 -5.69 -2.44
N ARG A 22 -1.40 -4.93 -3.52
CA ARG A 22 -1.60 -3.48 -3.48
C ARG A 22 -2.84 -3.12 -2.66
N ASP A 23 -3.96 -3.76 -2.95
CA ASP A 23 -5.24 -3.48 -2.29
C ASP A 23 -5.17 -3.76 -0.80
N GLU A 24 -4.53 -4.86 -0.39
CA GLU A 24 -4.37 -5.18 1.03
C GLU A 24 -3.42 -4.20 1.74
N ASN A 25 -2.35 -3.74 1.08
CA ASN A 25 -1.49 -2.67 1.62
C ASN A 25 -2.26 -1.35 1.76
N ILE A 26 -3.04 -0.95 0.75
CA ILE A 26 -3.86 0.26 0.80
C ILE A 26 -4.90 0.15 1.92
N ARG A 27 -5.57 -0.99 2.06
CA ARG A 27 -6.58 -1.23 3.08
C ARG A 27 -6.02 -1.05 4.48
N CYS A 28 -4.86 -1.63 4.78
CA CYS A 28 -4.20 -1.49 6.07
C CYS A 28 -3.72 -0.05 6.30
N LEU A 29 -3.06 0.56 5.32
CA LEU A 29 -2.49 1.91 5.44
C LEU A 29 -3.54 3.02 5.48
N SER A 30 -4.73 2.81 4.90
CA SER A 30 -5.81 3.81 4.87
C SER A 30 -6.62 3.88 6.18
N LYS A 31 -6.33 3.00 7.16
CA LYS A 31 -6.98 3.08 8.48
C LYS A 31 -6.46 4.31 9.23
N GLN A 32 -7.36 5.14 9.75
CA GLN A 32 -6.98 6.32 10.54
C GLN A 32 -6.10 5.93 11.73
N GLY A 33 -4.97 6.62 11.91
CA GLY A 33 -4.04 6.39 13.00
C GLY A 33 -3.15 5.14 12.85
N VAL A 34 -3.24 4.39 11.74
CA VAL A 34 -2.31 3.28 11.49
C VAL A 34 -0.92 3.82 11.15
N THR A 35 0.07 3.29 11.86
CA THR A 35 1.47 3.47 11.48
C THR A 35 1.90 2.37 10.51
N VAL A 36 2.93 2.62 9.71
CA VAL A 36 3.57 1.58 8.87
C VAL A 36 3.94 0.34 9.69
N GLY A 37 4.29 0.51 10.97
CA GLY A 37 4.53 -0.60 11.89
C GLY A 37 3.28 -1.39 12.26
N GLY A 38 2.15 -0.72 12.48
CA GLY A 38 0.85 -1.36 12.71
C GLY A 38 0.36 -2.14 11.50
N ALA A 39 0.47 -1.55 10.31
CA ALA A 39 0.15 -2.22 9.05
C ALA A 39 1.04 -3.45 8.82
N ALA A 40 2.35 -3.34 9.09
CA ALA A 40 3.28 -4.46 8.98
C ALA A 40 2.90 -5.62 9.92
N ALA A 41 2.53 -5.32 11.16
CA ALA A 41 2.07 -6.31 12.12
C ALA A 41 0.76 -7.00 11.69
N GLU A 42 -0.21 -6.23 11.18
CA GLU A 42 -1.48 -6.75 10.69
C GLU A 42 -1.30 -7.66 9.46
N LEU A 43 -0.38 -7.29 8.56
CA LEU A 43 -0.08 -8.03 7.34
C LEU A 43 0.88 -9.21 7.56
N GLY A 44 1.43 -9.37 8.76
CA GLY A 44 2.43 -10.40 9.06
C GLY A 44 3.74 -10.24 8.29
N VAL A 45 4.11 -9.01 7.91
CA VAL A 45 5.34 -8.72 7.13
C VAL A 45 6.25 -7.75 7.88
N SER A 46 7.51 -7.66 7.44
CA SER A 46 8.43 -6.66 7.96
C SER A 46 8.06 -5.23 7.51
N ARG A 47 8.39 -4.23 8.32
CA ARG A 47 8.32 -2.80 7.92
C ARG A 47 9.04 -2.53 6.59
N ALA A 48 10.21 -3.15 6.39
CA ALA A 48 10.97 -3.04 5.15
C ALA A 48 10.22 -3.59 3.94
N THR A 49 9.40 -4.64 4.10
CA THR A 49 8.52 -5.15 3.04
C THR A 49 7.45 -4.15 2.67
N ILE A 50 6.82 -3.49 3.65
CA ILE A 50 5.84 -2.43 3.37
C ILE A 50 6.49 -1.28 2.59
N TYR A 51 7.63 -0.76 3.05
CA TYR A 51 8.33 0.32 2.33
C TYR A 51 8.70 -0.06 0.89
N ARG A 52 9.20 -1.28 0.66
CA ARG A 52 9.47 -1.79 -0.70
C ARG A 52 8.21 -1.90 -1.55
N ARG A 53 7.08 -2.31 -0.97
CA ARG A 53 5.79 -2.38 -1.65
C ARG A 53 5.25 -0.99 -1.96
N MET A 54 5.39 -0.04 -1.05
CA MET A 54 4.98 1.35 -1.26
C MET A 54 5.75 2.00 -2.41
N ASP A 55 7.07 1.79 -2.45
CA ASP A 55 7.94 2.26 -3.54
C ASP A 55 7.60 1.58 -4.89
N ARG A 56 7.51 0.24 -4.90
CA ARG A 56 7.19 -0.52 -6.12
C ARG A 56 5.80 -0.26 -6.67
N LEU A 57 4.81 -0.11 -5.81
CA LEU A 57 3.41 0.03 -6.18
C LEU A 57 2.98 1.50 -6.27
N GLY A 58 3.85 2.46 -5.93
CA GLY A 58 3.50 3.88 -5.91
C GLY A 58 2.40 4.21 -4.89
N ILE A 59 2.42 3.57 -3.72
CA ILE A 59 1.49 3.84 -2.62
C ILE A 59 2.10 4.95 -1.77
N THR A 60 1.55 6.16 -1.86
CA THR A 60 1.89 7.26 -0.95
C THR A 60 0.86 7.31 0.16
N ASN A 61 1.29 7.23 1.43
CA ASN A 61 0.38 7.22 2.57
C ASN A 61 -0.42 8.53 2.64
N PRO A 62 -1.75 8.52 2.47
CA PRO A 62 -2.55 9.70 2.76
C PRO A 62 -2.49 9.92 4.27
N LYS A 63 -2.01 11.10 4.69
CA LYS A 63 -2.15 11.58 6.07
C LYS A 63 -3.60 11.88 6.36
#